data_AF-A0AAV5MY87-F1
#
_entry.id   AF-A0AAV5MY87-F1
#
_cell.length_a   1.000
_cell.length_b   1.000
_cell.length_c   1.000
_cell.angle_alpha   90.00
_cell.angle_beta   90.00
_cell.angle_gamma   90.00
#
_symmetry.space_group_name_H-M   'P 1'
#
loop_
_entity.id
_entity.type
_entity.pdbx_description
1 polymer ?
#
loop_
_entity_poly.entity_id
_entity_poly.type
_entity_poly.pdbx_seq_one_letter_code
_entity_poly.pdbx_strand_id
1 'polypeptide(L)'
;MAVLGLVSILWMTTCPYLSFILVTFFPIVDRFDRPILHGLCILGYAVRAIIKSICKGDPTMVKGIFGRFLLHVFPGETAVTEMWLEGLRVIYQTSVKERNRAVLSGYVDLHCLAPSL
;
A
#
# COMPACT_ATOMS: atom_id res chain seq x y z
N MET A 1 0.64 16.25 16.26
CA MET A 1 1.50 15.79 15.14
C MET A 1 1.97 14.39 15.47
N ALA A 2 1.18 13.36 15.13
CA ALA A 2 1.46 11.98 15.52
C ALA A 2 1.84 11.17 14.28
N VAL A 3 3.14 10.90 14.13
CA VAL A 3 3.65 9.90 13.20
C VAL A 3 3.35 8.54 13.83
N LEU A 4 2.20 7.96 13.49
CA LEU A 4 1.83 6.63 13.96
C LEU A 4 2.62 5.57 13.20
N GLY A 5 3.81 5.28 13.74
CA GLY A 5 4.46 3.97 13.64
C GLY A 5 5.03 3.57 12.28
N LEU A 6 6.36 3.57 12.21
CA LEU A 6 7.15 2.78 11.26
C LEU A 6 6.81 1.28 11.37
N VAL A 7 5.77 0.81 10.67
CA VAL A 7 5.43 -0.61 10.55
C VAL A 7 6.02 -1.16 9.25
N SER A 8 7.34 -1.18 9.18
CA SER A 8 8.09 -1.92 8.18
C SER A 8 9.08 -2.79 8.91
N ILE A 9 9.04 -4.12 8.68
CA ILE A 9 10.24 -4.98 8.53
C ILE A 9 9.89 -6.47 8.30
N LEU A 10 8.75 -7.03 8.73
CA LEU A 10 8.67 -8.51 8.85
C LEU A 10 7.64 -9.30 8.01
N TRP A 11 6.93 -8.72 7.04
CA TRP A 11 5.76 -9.42 6.46
C TRP A 11 5.82 -9.67 4.95
N MET A 12 7.03 -9.77 4.41
CA MET A 12 7.25 -10.18 3.01
C MET A 12 7.01 -11.69 2.77
N THR A 13 6.72 -12.47 3.82
CA THR A 13 6.57 -13.94 3.76
C THR A 13 5.16 -14.49 4.00
N THR A 14 4.13 -13.65 4.19
CA THR A 14 2.83 -14.10 4.74
C THR A 14 1.58 -13.63 3.99
N CYS A 15 1.67 -13.51 2.66
CA CYS A 15 0.47 -13.46 1.80
C CYS A 15 0.29 -14.80 1.05
N PRO A 16 -0.37 -15.81 1.65
CA PRO A 16 -0.72 -17.06 0.97
C PRO A 16 -2.09 -17.03 0.28
N TYR A 17 -2.57 -15.86 -0.17
CA TYR A 17 -3.82 -15.76 -0.94
C TYR A 17 -3.69 -14.72 -2.05
N LEU A 18 -3.37 -15.17 -3.26
CA LEU A 18 -4.32 -15.17 -4.38
C LEU A 18 -3.58 -15.58 -5.65
N SER A 19 -3.96 -16.73 -6.19
CA SER A 19 -3.63 -17.21 -7.53
C SER A 19 -4.10 -16.18 -8.57
N PHE A 20 -3.20 -15.27 -8.97
CA PHE A 20 -3.34 -14.46 -10.19
C PHE A 20 -1.95 -14.30 -10.84
N ILE A 21 -1.21 -15.41 -10.91
CA ILE A 21 -0.12 -15.59 -11.87
C ILE A 21 -0.75 -16.33 -13.06
N LEU A 22 -1.49 -15.61 -13.90
CA LEU A 22 -1.93 -16.15 -15.20
C LEU A 22 -2.50 -15.09 -16.15
N VAL A 23 -1.91 -13.89 -16.19
CA VAL A 23 -2.02 -13.03 -17.39
C VAL A 23 -0.69 -12.33 -17.61
N THR A 24 0.32 -13.09 -18.01
CA THR A 24 1.51 -12.55 -18.70
C THR A 24 2.13 -13.62 -19.59
N PHE A 25 1.28 -14.38 -20.29
CA PHE A 25 1.68 -15.16 -21.46
C PHE A 25 1.65 -14.25 -22.70
N PHE A 26 2.46 -13.19 -22.68
CA PHE A 26 2.97 -12.54 -23.89
C PHE A 26 4.15 -11.69 -23.42
N PRO A 27 5.39 -12.05 -23.76
CA PRO A 27 6.54 -11.33 -23.28
C PRO A 27 6.59 -10.01 -24.06
N ILE A 28 6.25 -8.91 -23.39
CA ILE A 28 6.65 -7.57 -23.87
C ILE A 28 8.14 -7.47 -23.54
N VAL A 29 8.95 -8.13 -24.38
CA VAL A 29 10.41 -8.02 -24.42
C VAL A 29 10.76 -6.67 -25.03
N ASP A 30 10.38 -5.55 -24.40
CA ASP A 30 10.91 -4.25 -24.82
C ASP A 30 10.64 -3.10 -23.83
N ARG A 31 11.00 -3.20 -22.54
CA ARG A 31 11.30 -2.00 -21.70
C ARG A 31 11.70 -2.25 -20.25
N PHE A 32 11.64 -3.47 -19.71
CA PHE A 32 12.00 -3.71 -18.31
C PHE A 32 12.76 -5.01 -18.15
N ASP A 33 13.98 -4.93 -17.60
CA ASP A 33 14.88 -6.06 -17.34
C ASP A 33 14.34 -7.08 -16.32
N ARG A 34 13.22 -6.76 -15.64
CA ARG A 34 12.61 -7.58 -14.58
C ARG A 34 11.08 -7.49 -14.61
N PRO A 35 10.36 -8.57 -14.22
CA PRO A 35 8.89 -8.52 -14.11
C PRO A 35 8.49 -7.45 -13.10
N ILE A 36 7.52 -6.62 -13.48
CA ILE A 36 7.06 -5.49 -12.68
C ILE A 36 6.00 -5.99 -11.69
N LEU A 37 6.07 -5.54 -10.44
CA LEU A 37 5.03 -5.79 -9.46
C LEU A 37 3.78 -4.95 -9.83
N HIS A 38 2.61 -5.59 -9.82
CA HIS A 38 1.37 -4.91 -10.16
C HIS A 38 1.03 -3.80 -9.14
N GLY A 39 0.68 -2.60 -9.61
CA GLY A 39 0.39 -1.45 -8.76
C GLY A 39 -0.70 -1.74 -7.71
N LEU A 40 -1.74 -2.48 -8.06
CA LEU A 40 -2.81 -2.82 -7.12
C LEU A 40 -2.33 -3.69 -5.93
N CYS A 41 -1.23 -4.46 -6.08
CA CYS A 41 -0.67 -5.21 -4.96
C CYS A 41 -0.14 -4.29 -3.86
N ILE A 42 0.53 -3.19 -4.25
CA ILE A 42 1.07 -2.20 -3.32
C ILE A 42 -0.06 -1.41 -2.67
N LEU A 43 -1.07 -1.05 -3.48
CA LEU A 43 -2.27 -0.41 -2.97
C LEU A 43 -2.97 -1.27 -1.92
N GLY A 44 -3.16 -2.56 -2.19
CA GLY A 44 -3.73 -3.51 -1.24
C GLY A 44 -2.92 -3.61 0.05
N TYR A 45 -1.58 -3.58 -0.04
CA TYR A 45 -0.72 -3.59 1.15
C TYR A 45 -0.86 -2.31 1.98
N ALA A 46 -0.86 -1.14 1.34
CA ALA A 46 -1.03 0.14 2.00
C ALA A 46 -2.41 0.24 2.69
N VAL A 47 -3.49 -0.14 2.00
CA VAL A 47 -4.85 -0.13 2.56
C VAL A 47 -4.97 -1.11 3.72
N ARG A 48 -4.40 -2.31 3.61
CA ARG A 48 -4.40 -3.29 4.70
C ARG A 48 -3.66 -2.76 5.95
N ALA A 49 -2.55 -2.05 5.75
CA ALA A 49 -1.83 -1.41 6.84
C ALA A 49 -2.70 -0.35 7.55
N ILE A 50 -3.41 0.48 6.77
CA ILE A 50 -4.33 1.52 7.26
C ILE A 50 -5.50 0.90 8.05
N ILE A 51 -6.15 -0.15 7.53
CA ILE A 51 -7.25 -0.82 8.22
C ILE A 51 -6.77 -1.44 9.53
N LYS A 52 -5.57 -2.01 9.54
CA LYS A 52 -5.00 -2.61 10.75
C LYS A 52 -4.65 -1.57 11.81
N SER A 53 -4.12 -0.41 11.40
CA SER A 53 -3.66 0.64 12.34
C SER A 53 -4.80 1.53 12.84
N ILE A 54 -5.71 1.94 11.95
CA ILE A 54 -6.75 2.94 12.26
C ILE A 54 -8.10 2.28 12.52
N CYS A 55 -8.46 1.28 11.71
CA CYS A 55 -9.75 0.61 11.81
C CYS A 55 -9.75 -0.62 12.73
N LYS A 56 -8.65 -0.94 13.41
CA LYS A 56 -8.47 -2.16 14.25
C LYS A 56 -8.87 -3.47 13.54
N GLY A 57 -8.86 -3.51 12.21
CA GLY A 57 -9.27 -4.67 11.41
C GLY A 57 -10.67 -4.61 10.82
N ASP A 58 -11.47 -3.58 11.09
CA ASP A 58 -12.83 -3.45 10.54
C ASP A 58 -12.85 -2.74 9.17
N PRO A 59 -13.12 -3.47 8.06
CA PRO A 59 -13.11 -2.87 6.72
C PRO A 59 -14.33 -2.00 6.43
N THR A 60 -15.41 -2.12 7.20
CA THR A 60 -16.68 -1.39 7.00
C THR A 60 -16.55 0.11 7.27
N MET A 61 -15.50 0.55 7.97
CA MET A 61 -15.24 1.96 8.25
C MET A 61 -14.65 2.71 7.05
N VAL A 62 -14.16 2.02 6.02
CA VAL A 62 -13.56 2.63 4.83
C VAL A 62 -14.65 3.00 3.83
N LYS A 63 -14.77 4.28 3.51
CA LYS A 63 -15.74 4.80 2.52
C LYS A 63 -15.21 4.69 1.10
N GLY A 64 -13.94 5.05 0.91
CA GLY A 64 -13.33 5.11 -0.41
C GLY A 64 -11.81 5.19 -0.32
N ILE A 65 -11.16 4.58 -1.31
CA ILE A 65 -9.70 4.54 -1.40
C ILE A 65 -9.31 5.23 -2.69
N PHE A 66 -8.43 6.22 -2.58
CA PHE A 66 -7.84 6.89 -3.73
C PHE A 66 -6.33 6.70 -3.70
N GLY A 67 -5.74 6.34 -4.83
CA GLY A 67 -4.30 6.11 -4.97
C GLY A 67 -3.81 6.51 -6.35
N ARG A 68 -2.70 7.23 -6.39
CA ARG A 68 -1.96 7.61 -7.60
C ARG A 68 -0.63 6.86 -7.64
N PHE A 69 -0.47 6.04 -8.67
CA PHE A 69 0.78 5.33 -8.94
C PHE A 69 1.76 6.28 -9.65
N LEU A 70 2.89 6.54 -9.01
CA LEU A 70 3.93 7.45 -9.51
C LEU A 70 5.02 6.68 -10.24
N LEU A 71 5.42 5.52 -9.71
CA LEU A 71 6.55 4.73 -10.19
C LEU A 71 6.24 3.23 -10.14
N HIS A 72 7.04 2.47 -10.87
CA HIS A 72 7.00 1.01 -10.85
C HIS A 72 7.80 0.45 -9.66
N VAL A 73 7.38 -0.71 -9.16
CA VAL A 73 8.09 -1.46 -8.11
C VAL A 73 8.53 -2.79 -8.65
N PHE A 74 9.70 -3.22 -8.20
CA PHE A 74 10.24 -4.53 -8.54
C PHE A 74 10.03 -5.51 -7.37
N PRO A 75 9.80 -6.80 -7.68
CA PRO A 75 9.72 -7.82 -6.65
C PRO A 75 11.04 -7.88 -5.86
N GLY A 76 10.95 -7.98 -4.54
CA GLY A 76 12.10 -7.97 -3.63
C GLY A 76 12.44 -6.60 -3.05
N GLU A 77 11.79 -5.53 -3.50
CA GLU A 77 11.94 -4.19 -2.89
C GLU A 77 11.05 -4.03 -1.65
N THR A 78 11.56 -3.32 -0.64
CA THR A 78 10.87 -3.10 0.63
C THR A 78 10.02 -1.83 0.55
N ALA A 79 8.70 -2.02 0.54
CA ALA A 79 7.75 -0.92 0.62
C ALA A 79 7.58 -0.44 2.07
N VAL A 80 7.70 0.87 2.27
CA VAL A 80 7.46 1.57 3.54
C VAL A 80 6.24 2.46 3.35
N THR A 81 5.17 2.20 4.09
CA THR A 81 3.95 3.00 4.03
C THR A 81 3.90 3.95 5.21
N GLU A 82 3.91 5.24 4.91
CA GLU A 82 3.66 6.33 5.85
C GLU A 82 2.19 6.73 5.74
N MET A 83 1.56 6.99 6.87
CA MET A 83 0.15 7.39 6.94
C MET A 83 -0.01 8.54 7.92
N TRP A 84 -0.87 9.49 7.56
CA TRP A 84 -1.18 10.68 8.32
C TRP A 84 -2.70 10.78 8.45
N LEU A 85 -3.17 11.00 9.68
CA LEU A 85 -4.58 11.12 9.97
C LEU A 85 -4.97 12.60 10.03
N GLU A 86 -5.88 13.00 9.15
CA GLU A 86 -6.48 14.33 9.05
C GLU A 86 -7.99 14.24 9.26
N GLY A 87 -8.41 14.14 10.52
CA GLY A 87 -9.82 13.94 10.85
C GLY A 87 -10.35 12.68 10.16
N LEU A 88 -11.39 12.81 9.33
CA LEU A 88 -12.04 11.69 8.63
C LEU A 88 -11.27 11.18 7.40
N ARG A 89 -10.12 11.77 7.08
CA ARG A 89 -9.29 11.39 5.94
C ARG A 89 -7.93 10.90 6.41
N VAL A 90 -7.46 9.82 5.81
CA VAL A 90 -6.12 9.28 6.05
C VAL A 90 -5.30 9.46 4.78
N ILE A 91 -4.33 10.35 4.81
CA ILE A 91 -3.37 10.49 3.72
C ILE A 91 -2.31 9.40 3.89
N TYR A 92 -1.91 8.76 2.80
CA TYR A 92 -0.85 7.76 2.85
C TYR A 92 0.11 7.92 1.68
N GLN A 93 1.36 7.57 1.93
CA GLN A 93 2.42 7.55 0.93
C GLN A 93 3.24 6.29 1.13
N THR A 94 3.48 5.55 0.06
CA THR A 94 4.35 4.39 0.07
C THR A 94 5.62 4.70 -0.69
N SER A 95 6.75 4.57 -0.02
CA SER A 95 8.09 4.72 -0.57
C SER A 95 8.80 3.36 -0.63
N VAL A 96 9.76 3.23 -1.53
CA VAL A 96 10.64 2.05 -1.60
C VAL A 96 11.93 2.38 -0.87
N LYS A 97 12.28 1.58 0.14
CA LYS A 97 13.44 1.83 1.02
C LYS A 97 14.76 1.83 0.25
N GLU A 98 14.90 0.95 -0.74
CA GLU A 98 16.10 0.79 -1.54
C GLU A 98 16.36 2.01 -2.44
N ARG A 99 15.31 2.72 -2.85
CA ARG A 99 15.39 3.86 -3.79
C ARG A 99 15.12 5.21 -3.13
N ASN A 100 14.57 5.22 -1.92
CA ASN A 100 14.04 6.41 -1.24
C ASN A 100 13.12 7.25 -2.14
N ARG A 101 12.30 6.59 -2.97
CA ARG A 101 11.35 7.25 -3.87
C ARG A 101 9.93 6.87 -3.50
N ALA A 102 9.03 7.85 -3.54
CA ALA A 102 7.60 7.63 -3.41
C ALA A 102 7.06 6.95 -4.67
N VAL A 103 6.40 5.82 -4.48
CA VAL A 103 5.84 4.99 -5.54
C VAL A 103 4.33 5.15 -5.61
N LEU A 104 3.68 5.27 -4.46
CA LEU A 104 2.24 5.40 -4.35
C LEU A 104 1.95 6.56 -3.40
N SER A 105 1.05 7.44 -3.80
CA SER A 105 0.52 8.51 -2.94
C SER A 105 -0.99 8.54 -3.07
N GLY A 106 -1.69 8.73 -1.96
CA GLY A 106 -3.14 8.70 -1.98
C GLY A 106 -3.76 9.09 -0.65
N TYR A 107 -5.07 8.92 -0.58
CA TYR A 107 -5.81 9.09 0.66
C TYR A 107 -6.96 8.09 0.74
N VAL A 108 -7.38 7.79 1.97
CA VAL A 108 -8.52 6.95 2.30
C VAL A 108 -9.51 7.82 3.07
N ASP A 109 -10.75 7.86 2.59
CA ASP A 109 -11.84 8.52 3.30
C ASP A 109 -12.53 7.49 4.21
N LEU A 110 -12.79 7.88 5.46
CA LEU A 110 -13.45 7.04 6.47
C LEU A 110 -14.89 7.52 6.71
N HIS A 111 -15.78 6.58 7.04
CA HIS A 111 -17.17 6.88 7.43
C HIS A 111 -17.25 7.48 8.84
N CYS A 112 -16.45 6.96 9.76
CA CYS A 112 -16.34 7.41 11.13
C CYS A 112 -14.91 7.17 11.61
N LEU A 113 -14.42 8.05 12.48
CA LEU A 113 -13.18 7.81 13.20
C LEU A 113 -13.47 6.86 14.37
N ALA A 114 -12.60 5.86 14.56
CA ALA A 114 -12.60 5.13 15.82
C ALA A 114 -12.39 6.14 16.97
N PRO A 115 -13.24 6.17 18.00
CA PRO A 115 -13.25 7.22 19.03
C PRO A 115 -12.10 7.12 20.05
N SER A 116 -10.91 6.65 19.67
CA SER A 116 -9.79 6.40 20.59
C SER A 116 -8.40 6.76 20.05
N LEU A 117 -8.29 7.85 19.26
CA LEU A 117 -6.99 8.46 18.94
C LEU A 117 -6.73 9.67 19.83
#